data_AF-A0A7C5EDL0-F1
#
_entry.id   AF-A0A7C5EDL0-F1
#
_cell.length_a   1.000
_cell.length_b   1.000
_cell.length_c   1.000
_cell.angle_alpha   90.00
_cell.angle_beta   90.00
_cell.angle_gamma   90.00
#
_symmetry.space_group_name_H-M   'P 1'
#
loop_
_entity.id
_entity.type
_entity.pdbx_description
1 polymer ?
#
loop_
_entity_poly.entity_id
_entity_poly.type
_entity_poly.pdbx_seq_one_letter_code
_entity_poly.pdbx_strand_id
1 'polypeptide(L)'
;MLFNSVEFLVFFASVFLLFYVIPKTWQWGLLLGASWYFYAAWKWQFIFLLLTSTLVDYFAGLGIAGTENRPRKRALLALSLVVNLGLLFYFKYAGFFTDVARQMVADDEISRIIPNLNPLL
;
A
#
# COMPACT_ATOMS: atom_id res chain seq x y z
N MET A 1 6.40 -13.26 -4.46
CA MET A 1 5.36 -14.25 -4.80
C MET A 1 4.18 -13.54 -5.46
N LEU A 2 3.71 -14.02 -6.61
CA LEU A 2 2.55 -13.44 -7.32
C LEU A 2 1.26 -14.16 -6.90
N PHE A 3 0.12 -13.49 -6.92
CA PHE A 3 -1.17 -14.12 -6.60
C PHE A 3 -1.55 -15.28 -7.52
N ASN A 4 -1.12 -15.25 -8.78
CA ASN A 4 -1.40 -16.30 -9.77
C ASN A 4 -0.31 -17.38 -9.85
N SER A 5 0.60 -17.47 -8.88
CA SER A 5 1.68 -18.48 -8.89
C SER A 5 1.34 -19.71 -8.06
N VAL A 6 1.94 -20.85 -8.44
CA VAL A 6 1.83 -22.11 -7.67
C VAL A 6 2.40 -21.94 -6.25
N GLU A 7 3.47 -21.16 -6.11
CA GLU A 7 4.05 -20.81 -4.81
C GLU A 7 3.00 -20.19 -3.87
N PHE A 8 2.16 -19.27 -4.38
CA PHE A 8 1.09 -18.66 -3.58
C PHE A 8 0.04 -19.67 -3.16
N LEU A 9 -0.33 -20.60 -4.05
CA LEU A 9 -1.31 -21.64 -3.71
C LEU A 9 -0.80 -22.53 -2.57
N VAL A 10 0.47 -22.96 -2.62
CA VAL A 10 1.10 -23.77 -1.57
C VAL A 10 1.21 -22.98 -0.28
N PHE A 11 1.67 -21.73 -0.34
CA PHE A 11 1.74 -20.83 0.82
C PHE A 11 0.37 -20.62 1.46
N PHE A 12 -0.65 -20.29 0.66
CA PHE A 12 -2.02 -20.06 1.10
C PHE A 12 -2.59 -21.31 1.76
N ALA A 13 -2.49 -22.48 1.11
CA ALA A 13 -2.96 -23.73 1.68
C ALA A 13 -2.26 -24.03 3.03
N SER A 14 -0.95 -23.80 3.11
CA SER A 14 -0.18 -23.99 4.35
C SER A 14 -0.66 -23.07 5.48
N VAL A 15 -0.79 -21.77 5.20
CA VAL A 15 -1.27 -20.78 6.18
C VAL A 15 -2.72 -21.06 6.58
N PHE A 16 -3.56 -21.45 5.64
CA PHE A 16 -4.96 -21.81 5.88
C PHE A 16 -5.05 -23.03 6.82
N LEU A 17 -4.31 -24.11 6.54
CA LEU A 17 -4.29 -25.28 7.42
C LEU A 17 -3.75 -24.92 8.82
N LEU A 18 -2.65 -24.17 8.88
CA LEU A 18 -2.09 -23.70 10.14
C LEU A 18 -3.10 -22.89 10.94
N PHE A 19 -3.87 -22.01 10.30
CA PHE A 19 -4.89 -21.18 10.96
C PHE A 19 -5.91 -22.02 11.73
N TYR A 20 -6.33 -23.17 11.20
CA TYR A 20 -7.28 -24.06 11.87
C TYR A 20 -6.65 -24.95 12.94
N VAL A 21 -5.34 -25.23 12.86
CA VAL A 21 -4.63 -26.09 13.81
C VAL A 21 -4.16 -25.32 15.04
N ILE A 22 -3.77 -24.06 14.90
CA ILE A 22 -3.22 -23.28 16.02
C ILE A 22 -4.32 -22.72 16.96
N PRO A 23 -3.97 -22.45 18.23
CA PRO A 23 -4.90 -21.83 19.17
C PRO A 23 -5.38 -20.45 18.70
N LYS A 24 -6.63 -20.12 19.03
CA LYS A 24 -7.29 -18.86 18.68
C LYS A 24 -6.48 -17.61 19.05
N THR A 25 -5.72 -17.66 20.14
CA THR A 25 -4.87 -16.55 20.61
C THR A 25 -3.70 -16.24 19.69
N TRP A 26 -3.24 -17.18 18.86
CA TRP A 26 -2.11 -17.01 17.94
C TRP A 26 -2.55 -16.75 16.49
N GLN A 27 -3.83 -16.91 16.18
CA GLN A 27 -4.36 -16.76 14.82
C GLN A 27 -4.10 -15.38 14.22
N TRP A 28 -4.29 -14.31 14.99
CA TRP A 28 -4.03 -12.95 14.51
C TRP A 28 -2.55 -12.73 14.18
N GLY A 29 -1.64 -13.28 15.00
CA GLY A 29 -0.19 -13.19 14.77
C GLY A 29 0.26 -13.98 13.55
N LEU A 30 -0.31 -15.18 13.34
CA LEU A 30 -0.10 -15.97 12.13
C LEU A 30 -0.53 -15.20 10.89
N LEU A 31 -1.75 -14.64 10.88
CA LEU A 31 -2.27 -13.91 9.72
C LEU A 31 -1.47 -12.63 9.44
N LEU A 32 -1.06 -11.91 10.49
CA LEU A 32 -0.23 -10.71 10.34
C LEU A 32 1.15 -11.04 9.78
N GLY A 33 1.81 -12.06 10.34
CA GLY A 33 3.12 -12.51 9.87
C GLY A 33 3.07 -13.07 8.45
N ALA A 34 2.03 -13.85 8.13
CA ALA A 34 1.79 -14.35 6.77
C ALA A 34 1.57 -13.21 5.78
N SER A 35 0.81 -12.17 6.14
CA SER A 35 0.62 -10.98 5.32
C SER A 35 1.95 -10.28 5.04
N TRP A 36 2.74 -9.99 6.08
CA TRP A 36 4.05 -9.35 5.91
C TRP A 36 5.00 -10.17 5.04
N TYR A 37 5.09 -11.48 5.27
CA TYR A 37 5.91 -12.38 4.46
C TYR A 37 5.48 -12.38 2.99
N PHE A 38 4.18 -12.53 2.73
CA PHE A 38 3.62 -12.56 1.38
C PHE A 38 4.00 -11.31 0.58
N TYR A 39 3.79 -10.13 1.16
CA TYR A 39 4.10 -8.85 0.50
C TYR A 39 5.60 -8.60 0.37
N ALA A 40 6.39 -8.94 1.39
CA ALA A 40 7.85 -8.81 1.34
C ALA A 40 8.47 -9.74 0.28
N ALA A 41 7.94 -10.95 0.13
CA ALA A 41 8.35 -11.90 -0.90
C ALA A 41 7.99 -11.43 -2.32
N TRP A 42 7.03 -10.51 -2.48
CA TRP A 42 6.74 -9.89 -3.78
C TRP A 42 7.67 -8.73 -4.09
N LYS A 43 7.73 -7.72 -3.21
CA LYS A 43 8.78 -6.72 -3.20
C LYS A 43 9.04 -6.30 -1.76
N TRP A 44 10.29 -6.45 -1.33
CA TRP A 44 10.70 -6.18 0.05
C TRP A 44 10.36 -4.75 0.51
N GLN A 45 10.36 -3.75 -0.39
CA GLN A 45 10.02 -2.36 -0.05
C GLN A 45 8.60 -2.18 0.51
N PHE A 46 7.65 -3.05 0.14
CA PHE A 46 6.27 -2.96 0.64
C PHE A 46 6.14 -3.35 2.12
N ILE A 47 7.16 -3.99 2.70
CA ILE A 47 7.16 -4.26 4.15
C ILE A 47 7.15 -2.96 4.96
N PHE A 48 7.88 -1.93 4.51
CA PHE A 48 7.91 -0.64 5.21
C PHE A 48 6.55 0.06 5.15
N LEU A 49 5.85 -0.05 4.02
CA LEU A 49 4.49 0.46 3.85
C LEU A 49 3.55 -0.22 4.84
N LEU A 50 3.54 -1.55 4.86
CA LEU A 50 2.66 -2.33 5.74
C LEU A 50 2.97 -2.10 7.21
N LEU A 51 4.25 -2.08 7.60
CA LEU A 51 4.65 -1.79 8.98
C LEU A 51 4.21 -0.39 9.41
N THR A 52 4.43 0.61 8.57
CA THR A 52 4.05 1.99 8.88
C THR A 52 2.53 2.12 9.05
N SER A 53 1.76 1.61 8.09
CA SER A 53 0.30 1.60 8.13
C SER A 53 -0.22 0.86 9.38
N THR A 54 0.30 -0.35 9.63
CA THR A 54 -0.10 -1.17 10.79
C THR A 54 0.18 -0.45 12.11
N LEU A 55 1.37 0.14 12.26
CA LEU A 55 1.75 0.85 13.49
C LEU A 55 0.88 2.09 13.70
N VAL A 56 0.69 2.90 12.65
CA VAL A 56 -0.14 4.12 12.74
C VAL A 56 -1.58 3.77 13.10
N ASP A 57 -2.16 2.76 12.46
CA ASP A 57 -3.54 2.33 12.74
C ASP A 57 -3.68 1.71 14.12
N TYR A 58 -2.68 0.96 14.57
CA TYR A 58 -2.66 0.40 15.92
C TYR A 58 -2.62 1.49 16.99
N PHE A 59 -1.70 2.45 16.88
CA PHE A 59 -1.59 3.54 17.85
C PHE A 59 -2.77 4.52 17.77
N ALA A 60 -3.28 4.81 16.57
CA ALA A 60 -4.48 5.61 16.41
C ALA A 60 -5.70 4.92 17.05
N GLY A 61 -5.87 3.62 16.83
CA GLY A 61 -6.93 2.82 17.44
C GLY A 61 -6.84 2.81 18.97
N LEU A 62 -5.64 2.60 19.53
CA LEU A 62 -5.41 2.65 20.97
C LEU A 62 -5.71 4.03 21.55
N GLY A 63 -5.27 5.09 20.87
CA GLY A 63 -5.54 6.48 21.28
C GLY A 63 -7.03 6.84 21.22
N ILE A 64 -7.77 6.30 20.25
CA ILE A 64 -9.23 6.48 20.11
C ILE A 64 -9.97 5.74 21.23
N ALA A 65 -9.52 4.55 21.60
CA ALA A 65 -10.08 3.77 22.70
C ALA A 65 -9.83 4.43 24.07
N GLY A 66 -8.66 5.03 24.27
CA GLY A 66 -8.22 5.62 25.55
C GLY A 66 -8.71 7.04 25.84
N THR A 67 -9.60 7.62 25.04
CA THR A 67 -10.13 8.97 25.25
C THR A 67 -11.65 8.99 25.10
N GLU A 68 -12.36 9.86 25.81
CA GLU A 68 -13.79 10.14 25.57
C GLU A 68 -14.00 11.41 24.73
N ASN A 69 -12.96 12.25 24.65
CA ASN A 69 -12.97 13.50 23.91
C ASN A 69 -13.17 13.25 22.40
N ARG A 70 -14.36 13.62 21.89
CA ARG A 70 -14.77 13.48 20.48
C ARG A 70 -13.81 14.16 19.48
N PRO A 71 -13.40 15.44 19.66
CA PRO A 71 -12.46 16.05 18.72
C PRO A 71 -11.12 15.30 18.65
N ARG A 72 -10.59 14.81 19.78
CA ARG A 72 -9.36 14.01 19.79
C ARG A 72 -9.50 12.70 19.02
N LYS A 73 -10.64 12.00 19.16
CA LYS A 73 -10.91 10.77 18.36
C LYS A 73 -10.92 11.06 16.86
N ARG A 74 -11.57 12.15 16.45
CA ARG A 74 -11.62 12.56 15.04
C ARG A 74 -10.24 12.91 14.49
N ALA A 75 -9.42 13.60 15.28
CA ALA A 75 -8.05 13.92 14.89
C ALA A 75 -7.19 12.67 14.68
N LEU A 76 -7.28 11.69 15.59
CA LEU A 76 -6.56 10.42 15.47
C LEU A 76 -7.01 9.59 14.26
N LEU A 77 -8.32 9.55 14.00
CA LEU A 77 -8.87 8.90 12.80
C LEU A 77 -8.40 9.60 11.52
N ALA A 78 -8.46 10.95 11.49
CA ALA A 78 -7.99 11.72 10.36
C ALA A 78 -6.49 11.49 10.09
N LEU A 79 -5.67 11.42 11.14
CA LEU A 79 -4.24 11.10 11.02
C LEU A 79 -4.04 9.73 10.37
N SER A 80 -4.70 8.68 10.87
CA SER A 80 -4.64 7.32 10.29
C SER A 80 -5.06 7.31 8.82
N LEU A 81 -6.15 7.99 8.47
CA LEU A 81 -6.63 8.08 7.08
C LEU A 81 -5.63 8.82 6.20
N VAL A 82 -5.10 9.96 6.63
CA VAL A 82 -4.12 10.75 5.86
C VAL A 82 -2.86 9.94 5.61
N VAL A 83 -2.37 9.19 6.60
CA VAL A 83 -1.19 8.34 6.42
C VAL A 83 -1.46 7.21 5.45
N ASN A 84 -2.56 6.46 5.61
CA ASN A 84 -2.88 5.33 4.72
C ASN A 84 -3.13 5.79 3.28
N LEU A 85 -3.91 6.86 3.11
CA LEU A 85 -4.18 7.41 1.78
C LEU A 85 -2.92 8.05 1.17
N GLY A 86 -2.08 8.69 1.98
CA GLY A 86 -0.80 9.23 1.54
C GLY A 86 0.17 8.15 1.07
N LEU A 87 0.28 7.05 1.83
CA LEU A 87 1.06 5.87 1.43
C LEU A 87 0.52 5.27 0.14
N LEU A 88 -0.80 5.08 0.04
CA LEU A 88 -1.44 4.58 -1.18
C LEU A 88 -1.15 5.50 -2.37
N PHE A 89 -1.31 6.81 -2.19
CA PHE A 89 -1.06 7.81 -3.22
C PHE A 89 0.38 7.73 -3.73
N TYR A 90 1.34 7.76 -2.81
CA TYR A 90 2.76 7.70 -3.16
C TYR A 90 3.12 6.39 -3.86
N PHE A 91 2.81 5.23 -3.28
CA PHE A 91 3.25 3.96 -3.83
C PHE A 91 2.50 3.54 -5.11
N LYS A 92 1.25 3.97 -5.28
CA LYS A 92 0.44 3.58 -6.45
C LYS A 92 0.49 4.60 -7.58
N TYR A 93 0.55 5.90 -7.27
CA TYR A 93 0.36 6.95 -8.26
C TYR A 93 1.59 7.82 -8.51
N ALA A 94 2.63 7.80 -7.66
CA ALA A 94 3.80 8.65 -7.89
C ALA A 94 4.44 8.41 -9.27
N GLY A 95 4.57 7.14 -9.69
CA GLY A 95 5.09 6.79 -11.01
C GLY A 95 4.23 7.35 -12.16
N PHE A 96 2.90 7.24 -12.04
CA PHE A 96 1.98 7.82 -13.02
C PHE A 96 2.17 9.34 -13.15
N PHE A 97 2.28 10.08 -12.03
CA PHE A 97 2.51 11.52 -12.08
C PHE A 97 3.87 11.88 -12.69
N THR A 98 4.93 11.11 -12.40
CA THR A 98 6.23 11.35 -13.04
C THR A 98 6.19 11.08 -14.53
N ASP A 99 5.42 10.09 -14.97
CA ASP A 99 5.29 9.75 -16.39
C ASP A 99 4.48 10.82 -17.12
N VAL A 100 3.37 11.30 -16.54
CA VAL A 100 2.59 12.41 -17.08
C VAL A 100 3.44 13.68 -17.16
N ALA A 101 4.21 14.01 -16.11
CA ALA A 101 5.09 15.18 -16.11
C ALA A 101 6.17 15.09 -17.20
N ARG A 102 6.76 13.91 -17.41
CA ARG A 102 7.72 13.67 -18.50
C ARG A 102 7.08 13.82 -19.87
N GLN A 103 5.87 13.28 -20.07
CA GLN A 103 5.13 13.42 -21.33
C GLN A 103 4.80 14.89 -21.63
N MET A 104 4.32 15.65 -20.64
CA MET A 104 4.05 17.08 -20.81
C MET A 104 5.30 17.90 -21.18
N VAL A 105 6.46 17.58 -20.60
CA VAL A 105 7.73 18.25 -20.94
C VAL A 105 8.24 17.82 -22.31
N ALA A 106 8.10 16.53 -22.67
CA ALA A 106 8.51 16.01 -23.98
C ALA A 106 7.64 16.56 -25.12
N ASP A 107 6.33 16.74 -24.91
CA ASP A 107 5.43 17.38 -25.88
C ASP A 107 5.80 18.87 -26.11
N ASP A 108 6.29 19.56 -25.07
CA ASP A 108 6.74 20.96 -25.16
C ASP A 108 8.10 21.09 -25.88
N GLU A 109 8.94 20.04 -25.87
CA GLU A 109 10.19 19.99 -26.66
C GLU A 109 9.96 19.56 -28.11
N ILE A 110 9.11 18.57 -28.37
CA ILE A 110 8.82 18.08 -29.73
C ILE A 110 8.07 19.13 -30.56
N SER A 111 7.12 19.86 -29.96
CA SER A 111 6.41 20.97 -30.61
C SER A 111 7.30 22.20 -30.89
N ARG A 112 8.38 22.40 -30.09
CA ARG A 112 9.39 23.44 -30.34
C ARG A 112 10.42 23.04 -31.39
N ILE A 113 10.76 21.76 -31.49
CA ILE A 113 11.74 21.24 -32.47
C ILE A 113 11.12 21.08 -33.86
N ILE A 114 9.82 20.78 -33.96
CA ILE A 114 9.11 20.69 -35.25
C ILE A 114 7.83 21.55 -35.20
N PRO A 115 7.91 22.84 -35.54
CA PRO A 115 6.77 23.77 -35.43
C PRO A 115 5.64 23.53 -36.43
N ASN A 116 5.78 22.56 -37.35
CA ASN A 116 4.93 22.41 -38.54
C ASN A 116 4.80 20.95 -39.03
N LEU A 117 4.42 20.02 -38.16
CA LEU A 117 3.78 18.79 -38.65
C LEU A 117 2.31 19.10 -38.99
N ASN A 118 2.14 19.64 -40.19
CA ASN A 118 0.86 19.90 -40.86
C ASN A 118 0.03 18.59 -40.92
N PRO A 119 -1.31 18.61 -40.80
CA PRO A 119 -2.13 17.41 -40.64
C PRO A 119 -2.46 16.76 -42.00
N LEU A 120 -1.44 16.40 -42.78
CA LEU A 120 -1.59 15.63 -44.03
C LEU A 120 -0.38 14.72 -44.24
N LEU A 121 -0.24 13.70 -43.38
CA LEU A 121 0.26 12.35 -43.69
C LEU A 121 -0.37 11.36 -42.70
#